data_AF-A0A519TAH4-F1
#
_entry.id   AF-A0A519TAH4-F1
#
_cell.length_a   1.000
_cell.length_b   1.000
_cell.length_c   1.000
_cell.angle_alpha   90.00
_cell.angle_beta   90.00
_cell.angle_gamma   90.00
#
_symmetry.space_group_name_H-M   'P 1'
#
loop_
_entity.id
_entity.type
_entity.pdbx_description
1 polymer ?
#
loop_
_entity_poly.entity_id
_entity_poly.type
_entity_poly.pdbx_seq_one_letter_code
_entity_poly.pdbx_strand_id
1 'polypeptide(L)'
;MLPNLLFDFGGVLIDIDYDRTPAAFRRLSRAGSTVEYAQASQAELFDLLETGKISPAEFRDGLRLRYDLDATDAEIDAAWHALLLDVPAERLALVAELRRRGHATALLSNTNALHIAEINRRLATQYGFKNGIADCLDRVFYSQEVGLRKPGEEIFHHALREMNWQAADTLFIEDSPQHIATSPLSSRPEPDPEPLLSWPADAVAEPAPARRAWAQRLFRRYERPPLRPGWRYALHIGLFLLTLATTVLAGVQMVRSGPIGTNDGDLLPLDVFELPAAARWAQLAWGLLYAGPFLGVLAVHEFGHYFVAKFNKVRTSLPYFLPMPLGLGTFGAVIRIRDRIFSRREFFDIGLAGPMAGLLVAVPLLI
;
A
#
# COMPACT_ATOMS: atom_id res chain seq x y z
N MET A 1 -4.23 -21.41 -3.91
CA MET A 1 -4.27 -19.94 -4.02
C MET A 1 -3.46 -19.55 -5.26
N LEU A 2 -3.78 -18.42 -5.90
CA LEU A 2 -2.91 -17.89 -6.98
C LEU A 2 -1.63 -17.33 -6.35
N PRO A 3 -0.45 -17.50 -6.97
CA PRO A 3 0.80 -16.99 -6.44
C PRO A 3 0.82 -15.47 -6.40
N ASN A 4 1.47 -14.90 -5.39
CA ASN A 4 1.88 -13.50 -5.40
C ASN A 4 3.01 -13.30 -6.42
N LEU A 5 3.06 -12.13 -7.05
CA LEU A 5 4.04 -11.84 -8.11
C LEU A 5 4.92 -10.67 -7.68
N LEU A 6 6.21 -10.92 -7.56
CA LEU A 6 7.23 -9.92 -7.26
C LEU A 6 8.07 -9.71 -8.52
N PHE A 7 7.97 -8.54 -9.13
CA PHE A 7 8.70 -8.19 -10.35
C PHE A 7 9.96 -7.42 -10.00
N ASP A 8 11.05 -7.62 -10.74
CA ASP A 8 12.05 -6.57 -10.92
C ASP A 8 11.55 -5.48 -11.89
N PHE A 9 12.22 -4.33 -11.92
CA PHE A 9 11.94 -3.30 -12.90
C PHE A 9 12.79 -3.47 -14.15
N GLY A 10 14.12 -3.40 -14.01
CA GLY A 10 15.06 -3.34 -15.12
C GLY A 10 15.09 -4.66 -15.87
N GLY A 11 15.02 -4.63 -17.21
CA GLY A 11 14.99 -5.85 -18.01
C GLY A 11 13.69 -6.66 -17.93
N VAL A 12 12.84 -6.42 -16.92
CA VAL A 12 11.56 -7.10 -16.72
C VAL A 12 10.37 -6.25 -17.13
N LEU A 13 10.18 -5.07 -16.52
CA LEU A 13 9.07 -4.15 -16.82
C LEU A 13 9.51 -2.94 -17.65
N ILE A 14 10.73 -2.44 -17.44
CA ILE A 14 11.35 -1.39 -18.26
C ILE A 14 12.50 -1.98 -19.08
N ASP A 15 12.61 -1.60 -20.35
CA ASP A 15 13.78 -1.94 -21.15
C ASP A 15 14.97 -1.07 -20.75
N ILE A 16 16.12 -1.71 -20.61
CA ILE A 16 17.37 -1.05 -20.21
C ILE A 16 18.52 -1.49 -21.09
N ASP A 17 19.49 -0.60 -21.27
CA ASP A 17 20.70 -0.82 -22.05
C ASP A 17 21.92 -0.30 -21.28
N TYR A 18 22.60 -1.22 -20.60
CA TYR A 18 23.72 -0.91 -19.70
C TYR A 18 24.93 -0.29 -20.42
N ASP A 19 25.04 -0.44 -21.74
CA ASP A 19 26.17 0.12 -22.51
C ASP A 19 26.00 1.61 -22.81
N ARG A 20 24.76 2.12 -22.76
CA ARG A 20 24.46 3.52 -23.12
C ARG A 20 25.00 4.54 -22.14
N THR A 21 24.88 4.27 -20.84
CA THR A 21 25.35 5.20 -19.81
C THR A 21 26.87 5.38 -19.88
N PRO A 22 27.71 4.31 -19.87
CA PRO A 22 29.15 4.46 -20.10
C PRO A 22 29.49 5.17 -21.41
N ALA A 23 28.79 4.83 -22.50
CA ALA A 23 29.01 5.48 -23.80
C ALA A 23 28.64 6.98 -23.80
N ALA A 24 27.64 7.40 -23.03
CA ALA A 24 27.26 8.80 -22.88
C ALA A 24 28.30 9.56 -22.04
N PHE A 25 28.75 9.00 -20.92
CA PHE A 25 29.76 9.63 -20.07
C PHE A 25 31.13 9.77 -20.76
N ARG A 26 31.53 8.82 -21.61
CA ARG A 26 32.75 8.95 -22.44
C ARG A 26 32.73 10.15 -23.39
N ARG A 27 31.55 10.68 -23.72
CA ARG A 27 31.43 11.89 -24.56
C ARG A 27 31.53 13.18 -23.76
N LEU A 28 31.26 13.11 -22.46
CA LEU A 28 31.36 14.24 -21.52
C LEU A 28 32.77 14.38 -20.94
N SER A 29 33.57 13.32 -21.00
CA SER A 29 34.95 13.33 -20.53
C SER A 29 35.87 14.10 -21.49
N ARG A 30 36.83 14.88 -20.94
CA ARG A 30 37.78 15.68 -21.73
C ARG A 30 38.61 14.79 -22.66
N ALA A 31 38.94 15.30 -23.84
CA ALA A 31 39.79 14.61 -24.83
C ALA A 31 41.12 14.16 -24.19
N GLY A 32 41.36 12.86 -24.15
CA GLY A 32 42.55 12.25 -23.56
C GLY A 32 42.34 11.60 -22.18
N SER A 33 41.22 11.86 -21.50
CA SER A 33 40.79 11.03 -20.39
C SER A 33 40.12 9.78 -20.96
N THR A 34 40.87 8.68 -21.08
CA THR A 34 40.22 7.38 -21.09
C THR A 34 39.61 7.22 -19.72
N VAL A 35 38.35 7.64 -19.57
CA VAL A 35 37.54 7.17 -18.46
C VAL A 35 37.41 5.68 -18.69
N GLU A 36 38.38 4.93 -18.20
CA GLU A 36 38.17 3.56 -17.82
C GLU A 36 37.07 3.65 -16.79
N TYR A 37 35.86 3.43 -17.28
CA TYR A 37 34.70 3.09 -16.50
C TYR A 37 35.10 1.79 -15.77
N ALA A 38 35.92 1.93 -14.72
CA ALA A 38 36.41 0.85 -13.90
C ALA A 38 35.26 0.36 -13.03
N GLN A 39 34.81 -0.86 -13.33
CA GLN A 39 33.62 -1.50 -12.80
C GLN A 39 33.56 -1.49 -11.26
N ALA A 40 34.72 -1.54 -10.59
CA ALA A 40 34.82 -1.60 -9.13
C ALA A 40 34.55 -0.29 -8.40
N SER A 41 35.03 0.88 -8.87
CA SER A 41 34.76 2.16 -8.20
C SER A 41 33.43 2.80 -8.61
N GLN A 42 32.84 2.35 -9.74
CA GLN A 42 31.45 2.64 -10.08
C GLN A 42 30.49 2.07 -9.06
N ALA A 43 30.74 0.81 -8.66
CA ALA A 43 29.88 0.09 -7.75
C ALA A 43 29.65 0.89 -6.48
N GLU A 44 30.68 1.51 -5.88
CA GLU A 44 30.50 2.22 -4.61
C GLU A 44 29.57 3.44 -4.71
N LEU A 45 29.80 4.38 -5.65
CA LEU A 45 28.93 5.55 -5.79
C LEU A 45 27.51 5.17 -6.20
N PHE A 46 27.36 4.17 -7.08
CA PHE A 46 26.05 3.71 -7.52
C PHE A 46 25.31 3.02 -6.39
N ASP A 47 25.99 2.14 -5.64
CA ASP A 47 25.41 1.45 -4.49
C ASP A 47 25.00 2.43 -3.39
N LEU A 48 25.81 3.47 -3.13
CA LEU A 48 25.47 4.53 -2.18
C LEU A 48 24.22 5.28 -2.62
N LEU A 49 24.11 5.63 -3.91
CA LEU A 49 22.92 6.31 -4.44
C LEU A 49 21.69 5.39 -4.43
N GLU A 50 21.85 4.14 -4.88
CA GLU A 50 20.80 3.12 -4.91
C GLU A 50 20.32 2.72 -3.52
N THR A 51 21.12 2.93 -2.46
CA THR A 51 20.70 2.71 -1.07
C THR A 51 20.32 4.00 -0.36
N GLY A 52 20.23 5.12 -1.09
CA GLY A 52 19.80 6.41 -0.54
C GLY A 52 20.78 7.02 0.47
N LYS A 53 22.04 6.55 0.50
CA LYS A 53 23.09 7.00 1.43
C LYS A 53 23.73 8.32 0.99
N ILE A 54 23.63 8.66 -0.29
CA ILE A 54 24.04 9.95 -0.84
C ILE A 54 22.89 10.56 -1.64
N SER A 55 22.84 11.88 -1.66
CA SER A 55 21.89 12.65 -2.45
C SER A 55 22.28 12.69 -3.94
N PRO A 56 21.33 13.01 -4.84
CA PRO A 56 21.65 13.23 -6.25
C PRO A 56 22.72 14.32 -6.49
N ALA A 57 22.77 15.37 -5.66
CA ALA A 57 23.78 16.41 -5.78
C ALA A 57 25.18 15.87 -5.46
N GLU A 58 25.32 15.18 -4.33
CA GLU A 58 26.58 14.53 -3.94
C GLU A 58 27.02 13.48 -4.95
N PHE A 59 26.06 12.76 -5.56
CA PHE A 59 26.36 11.81 -6.62
C PHE A 59 26.95 12.49 -7.86
N ARG A 60 26.35 13.59 -8.34
CA ARG A 60 26.87 14.35 -9.48
C ARG A 60 28.26 14.92 -9.20
N ASP A 61 28.46 15.49 -8.01
CA ASP A 61 29.76 16.02 -7.60
C ASP A 61 30.81 14.91 -7.48
N GLY A 62 30.42 13.75 -6.96
CA GLY A 62 31.24 12.54 -6.94
C GLY A 62 31.64 12.08 -8.33
N LEU A 63 30.70 12.09 -9.30
CA LEU A 63 30.99 11.77 -10.71
C LEU A 63 31.97 12.77 -11.34
N ARG A 64 31.78 14.08 -11.11
CA ARG A 64 32.70 15.12 -11.59
C ARG A 64 34.11 14.91 -11.07
N LEU A 65 34.23 14.73 -9.76
CA LEU A 65 35.53 14.55 -9.10
C LEU A 65 36.22 13.26 -9.56
N ARG A 66 35.47 12.16 -9.65
CA ARG A 66 36.04 10.83 -9.93
C ARG A 66 36.48 10.67 -11.38
N TYR A 67 35.75 11.28 -12.31
CA TYR A 67 35.95 11.11 -13.75
C TYR A 67 36.46 12.37 -14.45
N ASP A 68 36.85 13.41 -13.68
CA ASP A 68 37.32 14.71 -14.19
C ASP A 68 36.35 15.29 -15.26
N LEU A 69 35.06 15.27 -14.94
CA LEU A 69 34.01 15.72 -15.86
C LEU A 69 33.85 17.24 -15.74
N ASP A 70 33.92 17.92 -16.88
CA ASP A 70 33.55 19.32 -17.04
C ASP A 70 32.12 19.39 -17.60
N ALA A 71 31.16 18.94 -16.80
CA ALA A 71 29.77 18.76 -17.20
C ALA A 71 28.79 19.35 -16.18
N THR A 72 27.73 19.98 -16.69
CA THR A 72 26.60 20.49 -15.91
C THR A 72 25.77 19.35 -15.30
N ASP A 73 24.95 19.66 -14.29
CA ASP A 73 24.05 18.68 -13.68
C ASP A 73 23.12 18.04 -14.72
N ALA A 74 22.64 18.84 -15.67
CA ALA A 74 21.74 18.39 -16.72
C ALA A 74 22.43 17.42 -17.72
N GLU A 75 23.70 17.66 -18.04
CA GLU A 75 24.47 16.76 -18.92
C GLU A 75 24.78 15.43 -18.23
N ILE A 76 25.13 15.47 -16.94
CA ILE A 76 25.34 14.27 -16.11
C ILE A 76 24.03 13.48 -16.00
N ASP A 77 22.92 14.14 -15.69
CA ASP A 77 21.60 13.48 -15.62
C ASP A 77 21.22 12.86 -16.97
N ALA A 78 21.42 13.57 -18.08
CA ALA A 78 21.13 13.05 -19.41
C ALA A 78 21.98 11.81 -19.76
N ALA A 79 23.27 11.80 -19.40
CA ALA A 79 24.12 10.63 -19.56
C ALA A 79 23.72 9.49 -18.61
N TRP A 80 23.34 9.82 -17.38
CA TRP A 80 22.86 8.86 -16.38
C TRP A 80 21.53 8.24 -16.77
N HIS A 81 20.63 8.97 -17.45
CA HIS A 81 19.35 8.47 -17.95
C HIS A 81 19.48 7.66 -19.24
N ALA A 82 20.66 7.62 -19.87
CA ALA A 82 20.84 7.02 -21.18
C ALA A 82 20.56 5.51 -21.22
N LEU A 83 20.77 4.79 -20.10
CA LEU A 83 20.37 3.38 -19.98
C LEU A 83 18.86 3.16 -20.05
N LEU A 84 18.04 4.15 -19.68
CA LEU A 84 16.60 4.00 -19.59
C LEU A 84 15.99 4.06 -20.98
N LEU A 85 15.35 2.97 -21.41
CA LEU A 85 14.60 2.93 -22.65
C LEU A 85 13.10 3.16 -22.36
N ASP A 86 12.24 2.37 -23.00
CA ASP A 86 10.79 2.45 -22.85
C ASP A 86 10.28 1.46 -21.79
N VAL A 87 9.11 1.79 -21.24
CA VAL A 87 8.27 0.84 -20.49
C VAL A 87 7.21 0.34 -21.47
N PRO A 88 7.34 -0.88 -22.02
CA PRO A 88 6.42 -1.37 -23.04
C PRO A 88 4.98 -1.48 -22.52
N ALA A 89 4.02 -0.95 -23.29
CA ALA A 89 2.60 -0.92 -22.90
C ALA A 89 2.03 -2.33 -22.66
N GLU A 90 2.55 -3.32 -23.39
CA GLU A 90 2.18 -4.71 -23.31
C GLU A 90 2.65 -5.42 -22.02
N ARG A 91 3.72 -4.92 -21.37
CA ARG A 91 4.11 -5.42 -20.04
C ARG A 91 3.18 -4.85 -18.97
N LEU A 92 2.82 -3.57 -19.09
CA LEU A 92 1.82 -2.94 -18.22
C LEU A 92 0.45 -3.62 -18.37
N ALA A 93 0.07 -3.97 -19.61
CA ALA A 93 -1.11 -4.75 -19.96
C ALA A 93 -1.18 -6.07 -19.19
N LEU A 94 -0.07 -6.82 -19.25
CA LEU A 94 0.05 -8.12 -18.62
C LEU A 94 -0.07 -8.03 -17.10
N VAL A 95 0.60 -7.06 -16.47
CA VAL A 95 0.47 -6.82 -15.03
C VAL A 95 -0.98 -6.50 -14.66
N ALA A 96 -1.67 -5.65 -15.42
CA ALA A 96 -3.08 -5.34 -15.18
C ALA A 96 -3.99 -6.58 -15.30
N GLU A 97 -3.75 -7.44 -16.29
CA GLU A 97 -4.49 -8.68 -16.49
C GLU A 97 -4.25 -9.70 -15.36
N LEU A 98 -3.00 -9.86 -14.91
CA LEU A 98 -2.65 -10.72 -13.77
C LEU A 98 -3.36 -10.26 -12.50
N ARG A 99 -3.40 -8.95 -12.24
CA ARG A 99 -4.16 -8.37 -11.12
C ARG A 99 -5.66 -8.63 -11.25
N ARG A 100 -6.23 -8.49 -12.46
CA ARG A 100 -7.65 -8.76 -12.72
C ARG A 100 -8.02 -10.21 -12.42
N ARG A 101 -7.10 -11.15 -12.67
CA ARG A 101 -7.27 -12.58 -12.32
C ARG A 101 -7.15 -12.86 -10.81
N GLY A 102 -6.65 -11.90 -10.04
CA GLY A 102 -6.58 -11.98 -8.58
C GLY A 102 -5.17 -12.19 -8.01
N HIS A 103 -4.12 -12.07 -8.83
CA HIS A 103 -2.74 -12.06 -8.32
C HIS A 103 -2.47 -10.76 -7.56
N ALA A 104 -1.83 -10.86 -6.40
CA ALA A 104 -1.24 -9.70 -5.73
C ALA A 104 0.15 -9.43 -6.34
N THR A 105 0.46 -8.16 -6.60
CA THR A 105 1.61 -7.76 -7.43
C THR A 105 2.45 -6.69 -6.76
N ALA A 106 3.77 -6.87 -6.73
CA ALA A 106 4.70 -5.89 -6.20
C ALA A 106 5.94 -5.75 -7.08
N LEU A 107 6.61 -4.61 -7.00
CA LEU A 107 7.90 -4.34 -7.63
C LEU A 107 8.99 -4.27 -6.56
N LEU A 108 10.13 -4.92 -6.80
CA LEU A 108 11.33 -4.87 -5.98
C LEU A 108 12.54 -4.55 -6.85
N SER A 109 12.98 -3.29 -6.83
CA SER A 109 13.96 -2.80 -7.79
C SER A 109 15.11 -2.06 -7.11
N ASN A 110 16.33 -2.41 -7.52
CA ASN A 110 17.51 -1.59 -7.27
C ASN A 110 17.46 -0.37 -8.20
N THR A 111 17.33 0.82 -7.62
CA THR A 111 17.19 2.06 -8.38
C THR A 111 17.47 3.29 -7.52
N ASN A 112 17.47 4.46 -8.15
CA ASN A 112 17.83 5.74 -7.55
C ASN A 112 16.85 6.87 -7.93
N ALA A 113 16.96 8.00 -7.23
CA ALA A 113 16.01 9.10 -7.30
C ALA A 113 15.99 9.74 -8.69
N LEU A 114 17.15 9.81 -9.36
CA LEU A 114 17.28 10.37 -10.69
C LEU A 114 16.53 9.52 -11.72
N HIS A 115 16.70 8.20 -11.67
CA HIS A 115 15.98 7.29 -12.57
C HIS A 115 14.49 7.28 -12.29
N ILE A 116 14.06 7.21 -11.02
CA ILE A 116 12.64 7.19 -10.68
C ILE A 116 11.94 8.50 -11.08
N ALA A 117 12.58 9.65 -10.90
CA ALA A 117 12.04 10.92 -11.35
C ALA A 117 11.83 10.94 -12.88
N GLU A 118 12.83 10.48 -13.64
CA GLU A 118 12.74 10.45 -15.10
C GLU A 118 11.72 9.43 -15.61
N ILE A 119 11.70 8.22 -15.06
CA ILE A 119 10.73 7.18 -15.41
C ILE A 119 9.32 7.67 -15.12
N ASN A 120 9.08 8.28 -13.95
CA ASN A 120 7.76 8.81 -13.60
C ASN A 120 7.31 9.91 -14.56
N ARG A 121 8.22 10.81 -14.98
CA ARG A 121 7.95 11.84 -15.99
C ARG A 121 7.58 11.22 -17.34
N ARG A 122 8.29 10.17 -17.77
CA ARG A 122 7.98 9.43 -19.00
C ARG A 122 6.62 8.74 -18.91
N LEU A 123 6.35 8.01 -17.82
CA LEU A 123 5.08 7.32 -17.59
C LEU A 123 3.89 8.29 -17.52
N ALA A 124 4.06 9.44 -16.86
CA ALA A 124 3.04 10.48 -16.82
C ALA A 124 2.72 11.02 -18.23
N THR A 125 3.76 11.25 -19.04
CA THR A 125 3.62 11.78 -20.40
C THR A 125 3.04 10.75 -21.37
N GLN A 126 3.53 9.50 -21.31
CA GLN A 126 3.17 8.44 -22.25
C GLN A 126 1.80 7.83 -21.93
N TYR A 127 1.51 7.61 -20.64
CA TYR A 127 0.36 6.82 -20.18
C TYR A 127 -0.59 7.58 -19.24
N GLY A 128 -0.24 8.79 -18.80
CA GLY A 128 -1.07 9.59 -17.89
C GLY A 128 -0.99 9.15 -16.42
N PHE A 129 0.04 8.39 -16.04
CA PHE A 129 0.25 7.95 -14.66
C PHE A 129 0.54 9.14 -13.75
N LYS A 130 -0.05 9.13 -12.56
CA LYS A 130 0.11 10.19 -11.54
C LYS A 130 1.12 9.80 -10.48
N ASN A 131 1.23 8.50 -10.17
CA ASN A 131 2.13 7.99 -9.14
C ASN A 131 3.22 7.07 -9.72
N GLY A 132 3.56 7.26 -11.00
CA GLY A 132 4.54 6.41 -11.68
C GLY A 132 4.06 4.97 -11.82
N ILE A 133 4.99 4.01 -11.79
CA ILE A 133 4.68 2.58 -11.94
C ILE A 133 3.80 2.05 -10.78
N ALA A 134 3.71 2.75 -9.66
CA ALA A 134 2.82 2.38 -8.57
C ALA A 134 1.33 2.40 -8.96
N ASP A 135 0.96 3.12 -10.03
CA ASP A 135 -0.42 3.08 -10.55
C ASP A 135 -0.79 1.70 -11.13
N CYS A 136 0.17 0.88 -11.54
CA CYS A 136 -0.09 -0.44 -12.14
C CYS A 136 0.17 -1.63 -11.21
N LEU A 137 0.68 -1.43 -9.99
CA LEU A 137 1.03 -2.49 -9.02
C LEU A 137 0.30 -2.30 -7.68
N ASP A 138 0.37 -3.28 -6.77
CA ASP A 138 -0.16 -3.14 -5.41
C ASP A 138 0.86 -2.50 -4.45
N ARG A 139 2.16 -2.73 -4.70
CA ARG A 139 3.26 -2.10 -3.95
C ARG A 139 4.51 -1.96 -4.81
N VAL A 140 5.32 -0.97 -4.47
CA VAL A 140 6.64 -0.77 -5.05
C VAL A 140 7.65 -0.61 -3.91
N PHE A 141 8.80 -1.26 -4.05
CA PHE A 141 9.94 -1.19 -3.15
C PHE A 141 11.16 -0.75 -3.97
N TYR A 142 11.57 0.51 -3.79
CA TYR A 142 12.80 1.03 -4.36
C TYR A 142 13.92 0.93 -3.33
N SER A 143 15.06 0.39 -3.73
CA SER A 143 16.21 0.19 -2.84
C SER A 143 16.62 1.47 -2.08
N GLN A 144 16.54 2.62 -2.74
CA GLN A 144 16.93 3.91 -2.16
C GLN A 144 15.99 4.40 -1.05
N GLU A 145 14.71 4.00 -1.09
CA GLU A 145 13.73 4.39 -0.08
C GLU A 145 13.80 3.44 1.12
N VAL A 146 14.18 2.19 0.87
CA VAL A 146 14.28 1.13 1.89
C VAL A 146 15.68 1.10 2.55
N GLY A 147 16.72 1.59 1.86
CA GLY A 147 18.11 1.52 2.30
C GLY A 147 18.77 0.15 2.15
N LEU A 148 18.08 -0.79 1.48
CA LEU A 148 18.51 -2.16 1.23
C LEU A 148 18.52 -2.42 -0.28
N ARG A 149 19.39 -3.29 -0.77
CA ARG A 149 19.49 -3.62 -2.20
C ARG A 149 19.68 -5.11 -2.44
N LYS A 150 19.23 -5.59 -3.59
CA LYS A 150 19.62 -6.89 -4.13
C LYS A 150 21.12 -6.86 -4.48
N PRO A 151 21.87 -7.97 -4.34
CA PRO A 151 21.43 -9.32 -4.00
C PRO A 151 21.25 -9.59 -2.50
N GLY A 152 21.34 -8.60 -1.59
CA GLY A 152 21.16 -8.84 -0.16
C GLY A 152 19.80 -9.46 0.19
N GLU A 153 19.78 -10.53 0.98
CA GLU A 153 18.56 -11.27 1.34
C GLU A 153 17.56 -10.40 2.13
N GLU A 154 18.06 -9.41 2.86
CA GLU A 154 17.27 -8.57 3.76
C GLU A 154 16.17 -7.80 3.03
N ILE A 155 16.42 -7.40 1.77
CA ILE A 155 15.44 -6.64 0.99
C ILE A 155 14.23 -7.52 0.61
N PHE A 156 14.45 -8.81 0.34
CA PHE A 156 13.38 -9.75 0.04
C PHE A 156 12.53 -10.02 1.28
N HIS A 157 13.17 -10.23 2.43
CA HIS A 157 12.45 -10.39 3.70
C HIS A 157 11.70 -9.12 4.10
N HIS A 158 12.26 -7.94 3.83
CA HIS A 158 11.54 -6.68 4.00
C HIS A 158 10.28 -6.66 3.13
N ALA A 159 10.40 -6.93 1.82
CA ALA A 159 9.26 -6.93 0.91
C ALA A 159 8.18 -7.96 1.32
N LEU A 160 8.58 -9.19 1.67
CA LEU A 160 7.66 -10.24 2.13
C LEU A 160 6.93 -9.86 3.43
N ARG A 161 7.63 -9.32 4.44
CA ARG A 161 7.01 -8.87 5.69
C ARG A 161 6.03 -7.73 5.44
N GLU A 162 6.44 -6.74 4.66
CA GLU A 162 5.61 -5.58 4.33
C GLU A 162 4.33 -5.99 3.58
N MET A 163 4.43 -6.97 2.69
CA MET A 163 3.28 -7.50 1.96
C MET A 163 2.48 -8.55 2.73
N ASN A 164 2.98 -9.02 3.88
CA ASN A 164 2.47 -10.19 4.59
C ASN A 164 2.36 -11.42 3.65
N TRP A 165 3.41 -11.65 2.87
CA TRP A 165 3.53 -12.75 1.93
C TRP A 165 4.44 -13.85 2.47
N GLN A 166 4.15 -15.09 2.07
CA GLN A 166 5.03 -16.23 2.30
C GLN A 166 5.91 -16.45 1.06
N ALA A 167 7.17 -16.80 1.27
CA ALA A 167 8.11 -17.07 0.18
C ALA A 167 7.60 -18.19 -0.74
N ALA A 168 7.05 -19.26 -0.15
CA ALA A 168 6.51 -20.42 -0.88
C ALA A 168 5.34 -20.10 -1.82
N ASP A 169 4.62 -19.00 -1.57
CA ASP A 169 3.47 -18.56 -2.35
C ASP A 169 3.80 -17.39 -3.29
N THR A 170 5.07 -17.04 -3.44
CA THR A 170 5.51 -15.85 -4.17
C THR A 170 6.46 -16.22 -5.31
N LEU A 171 6.10 -15.85 -6.53
CA LEU A 171 6.95 -15.97 -7.70
C LEU A 171 7.74 -14.67 -7.88
N PHE A 172 9.07 -14.78 -7.91
CA PHE A 172 9.97 -13.68 -8.25
C PHE A 172 10.32 -13.72 -9.73
N ILE A 173 10.14 -12.60 -10.42
CA ILE A 173 10.37 -12.47 -11.86
C ILE A 173 11.51 -11.47 -12.05
N GLU A 174 12.67 -11.99 -12.45
CA GLU A 174 13.88 -11.22 -12.71
C GLU A 174 14.70 -11.82 -13.87
N ASP A 175 15.44 -10.97 -14.59
CA ASP A 175 16.53 -11.26 -15.53
C ASP A 175 17.92 -11.53 -14.88
N SER A 176 18.34 -10.85 -13.81
CA SER A 176 19.64 -11.08 -13.15
C SER A 176 19.76 -12.44 -12.42
N PRO A 177 20.66 -13.35 -12.86
CA PRO A 177 20.87 -14.63 -12.18
C PRO A 177 21.38 -14.47 -10.74
N GLN A 178 22.13 -13.41 -10.45
CA GLN A 178 22.66 -13.16 -9.12
C GLN A 178 21.54 -12.81 -8.12
N HIS A 179 20.55 -12.02 -8.55
CA HIS A 179 19.40 -11.68 -7.72
C HIS A 179 18.46 -12.88 -7.50
N ILE A 180 18.34 -13.75 -8.51
CA ILE A 180 17.58 -15.00 -8.38
C ILE A 180 18.27 -15.94 -7.38
N ALA A 181 19.60 -16.09 -7.48
CA ALA A 181 20.37 -17.03 -6.65
C ALA A 181 20.31 -16.73 -5.14
N THR A 182 20.21 -15.46 -4.76
CA THR A 182 20.11 -15.05 -3.35
C THR A 182 18.68 -14.83 -2.90
N SER A 183 17.68 -15.05 -3.76
CA SER A 183 16.29 -14.88 -3.36
C SER A 183 15.87 -16.04 -2.46
N PRO A 184 15.24 -15.79 -1.29
CA PRO A 184 14.63 -16.84 -0.49
C PRO A 184 13.34 -17.38 -1.13
N LEU A 185 12.93 -16.80 -2.27
CA LEU A 185 11.78 -17.17 -3.06
C LEU A 185 12.17 -18.36 -3.93
N SER A 186 11.97 -19.57 -3.41
CA SER A 186 12.28 -20.83 -4.10
C SER A 186 11.80 -20.80 -5.55
N SER A 187 12.68 -21.20 -6.47
CA SER A 187 12.23 -21.77 -7.74
C SER A 187 11.26 -22.90 -7.41
N ARG A 188 10.03 -22.85 -7.92
CA ARG A 188 9.21 -24.07 -7.94
C ARG A 188 9.99 -25.11 -8.76
N PRO A 189 10.01 -26.40 -8.38
CA PRO A 189 10.34 -27.44 -9.35
C PRO A 189 9.39 -27.26 -10.55
N GLU A 190 9.88 -27.57 -11.74
CA GLU A 190 9.28 -27.34 -13.06
C GLU A 190 7.77 -27.05 -13.05
N PRO A 191 7.31 -26.00 -13.78
CA PRO A 191 5.88 -25.68 -13.82
C PRO A 191 5.08 -26.94 -14.20
N ASP A 192 4.02 -27.22 -13.45
CA ASP A 192 2.98 -28.16 -13.88
C ASP A 192 2.65 -27.85 -15.35
N PRO A 193 2.42 -28.85 -16.21
CA PRO A 193 2.24 -28.69 -17.65
C PRO A 193 0.95 -27.93 -18.03
N GLU A 194 0.33 -27.21 -17.09
CA GLU A 194 -0.69 -26.22 -17.41
C GLU A 194 -0.13 -25.25 -18.45
N PRO A 195 -0.89 -24.97 -19.52
CA PRO A 195 -0.42 -24.11 -20.58
C PRO A 195 -0.04 -22.74 -19.99
N LEU A 196 1.22 -22.34 -20.23
CA LEU A 196 1.67 -20.97 -20.02
C LEU A 196 0.58 -20.03 -20.53
N LEU A 197 0.19 -19.07 -19.69
CA LEU A 197 -0.84 -18.09 -19.98
C LEU A 197 -0.68 -17.61 -21.42
N SER A 198 -1.64 -17.94 -22.29
CA SER A 198 -1.58 -17.48 -23.68
C SER A 198 -1.53 -15.96 -23.64
N TRP A 199 -0.50 -15.39 -24.25
CA TRP A 199 -0.35 -13.95 -24.35
C TRP A 199 -1.67 -13.35 -24.85
N PRO A 200 -2.24 -12.31 -24.21
CA PRO A 200 -3.50 -11.74 -24.64
C PRO A 200 -3.34 -11.25 -26.09
N ALA A 201 -3.92 -12.00 -27.04
CA ALA A 201 -3.74 -11.76 -28.47
C ALA A 201 -4.17 -10.34 -28.86
N ASP A 202 -5.19 -9.82 -28.18
CA ASP A 202 -5.74 -8.48 -28.36
C ASP A 202 -4.77 -7.36 -27.93
N ALA A 203 -3.73 -7.65 -27.13
CA ALA A 203 -2.76 -6.66 -26.66
C ALA A 203 -1.58 -6.44 -27.63
N VAL A 204 -1.31 -7.40 -28.54
CA VAL A 204 -0.13 -7.37 -29.46
C VAL A 204 -0.50 -7.04 -30.89
N ALA A 205 -1.74 -7.32 -31.30
CA ALA A 205 -2.16 -7.21 -32.69
C ALA A 205 -2.25 -5.77 -33.22
N GLU A 206 -2.25 -4.76 -32.34
CA GLU A 206 -2.47 -3.36 -32.70
C GLU A 206 -1.14 -2.58 -32.86
N PRO A 207 -1.03 -1.62 -33.82
CA PRO A 207 0.14 -0.76 -33.96
C PRO A 207 0.36 0.14 -32.73
N ALA A 208 1.61 0.57 -32.49
CA ALA A 208 2.01 1.30 -31.28
C ALA A 208 1.09 2.47 -30.83
N PRO A 209 0.49 3.29 -31.72
CA PRO A 209 -0.49 4.31 -31.33
C PRO A 209 -1.80 3.74 -30.76
N ALA A 210 -2.29 2.63 -31.31
CA ALA A 210 -3.49 1.94 -30.84
C ALA A 210 -3.24 1.19 -29.53
N ARG A 211 -2.02 0.65 -29.31
CA ARG A 211 -1.58 0.12 -28.01
C ARG A 211 -1.54 1.20 -26.92
N ARG A 212 -1.05 2.40 -27.24
CA ARG A 212 -1.11 3.56 -26.34
C ARG A 212 -2.55 3.94 -26.00
N ALA A 213 -3.46 3.99 -26.99
CA ALA A 213 -4.87 4.29 -26.74
C ALA A 213 -5.59 3.17 -25.94
N TRP A 214 -5.21 1.91 -26.12
CA TRP A 214 -5.70 0.78 -25.33
C TRP A 214 -5.18 0.80 -23.89
N ALA A 215 -3.88 1.02 -23.68
CA ALA A 215 -3.28 1.20 -22.36
C ALA A 215 -3.91 2.42 -21.67
N GLN A 216 -4.01 3.56 -22.36
CA GLN A 216 -4.73 4.72 -21.86
C GLN A 216 -6.20 4.41 -21.57
N ARG A 217 -6.89 3.49 -22.24
CA ARG A 217 -8.27 3.09 -21.91
C ARG A 217 -8.34 2.23 -20.65
N LEU A 218 -7.45 1.25 -20.50
CA LEU A 218 -7.35 0.43 -19.28
C LEU A 218 -6.93 1.26 -18.06
N PHE A 219 -6.04 2.23 -18.26
CA PHE A 219 -5.51 3.07 -17.19
C PHE A 219 -6.26 4.40 -17.01
N ARG A 220 -7.15 4.83 -17.95
CA ARG A 220 -8.05 5.99 -17.79
C ARG A 220 -9.05 5.81 -16.65
N ARG A 221 -9.30 4.57 -16.24
CA ARG A 221 -10.06 4.24 -15.04
C ARG A 221 -9.43 3.02 -14.40
N TYR A 222 -8.40 3.26 -13.59
CA TYR A 222 -8.13 2.33 -12.50
C TYR A 222 -9.29 2.43 -11.50
N GLU A 223 -10.41 1.78 -11.82
CA GLU A 223 -11.42 1.41 -10.85
C GLU A 223 -10.83 0.22 -10.09
N ARG A 224 -10.29 0.50 -8.91
CA ARG A 224 -9.89 -0.51 -7.91
C ARG A 224 -10.98 -1.58 -7.85
N PRO A 225 -10.64 -2.88 -7.87
CA PRO A 225 -11.63 -3.95 -7.97
C PRO A 225 -12.73 -3.75 -6.92
N PRO A 226 -14.02 -3.81 -7.32
CA PRO A 226 -15.13 -3.61 -6.41
C PRO A 226 -15.08 -4.67 -5.30
N LEU A 227 -15.35 -4.23 -4.06
CA LEU A 227 -15.45 -5.15 -2.93
C LEU A 227 -16.65 -6.07 -3.15
N ARG A 228 -16.46 -7.39 -2.94
CA ARG A 228 -17.56 -8.37 -2.95
C ARG A 228 -18.64 -7.95 -1.92
N PRO A 229 -19.87 -7.58 -2.33
CA PRO A 229 -20.75 -6.77 -1.46
C PRO A 229 -21.55 -7.54 -0.40
N GLY A 230 -21.85 -8.82 -0.61
CA GLY A 230 -23.00 -9.44 0.07
C GLY A 230 -22.83 -9.81 1.56
N TRP A 231 -21.71 -10.40 1.95
CA TRP A 231 -21.59 -11.06 3.27
C TRP A 231 -21.18 -10.12 4.42
N ARG A 232 -20.73 -8.90 4.13
CA ARG A 232 -19.99 -8.07 5.09
C ARG A 232 -20.86 -7.07 5.85
N TYR A 233 -21.94 -6.56 5.25
CA TYR A 233 -22.84 -5.62 5.93
C TYR A 233 -23.59 -6.26 7.10
N ALA A 234 -24.02 -7.51 6.94
CA ALA A 234 -24.66 -8.28 8.00
C ALA A 234 -23.76 -8.41 9.25
N LEU A 235 -22.45 -8.59 9.07
CA LEU A 235 -21.50 -8.63 10.18
C LEU A 235 -21.43 -7.29 10.92
N HIS A 236 -21.31 -6.17 10.20
CA HIS A 236 -21.23 -4.85 10.82
C HIS A 236 -22.52 -4.48 11.55
N ILE A 237 -23.67 -4.78 10.94
CA ILE A 237 -24.99 -4.57 11.55
C ILE A 237 -25.15 -5.49 12.77
N GLY A 238 -24.80 -6.77 12.65
CA GLY A 238 -24.86 -7.73 13.75
C GLY A 238 -24.00 -7.33 14.94
N LEU A 239 -22.76 -6.89 14.69
CA LEU A 239 -21.87 -6.38 15.73
C LEU A 239 -22.42 -5.11 16.37
N PHE A 240 -22.93 -4.16 15.59
CA PHE A 240 -23.56 -2.95 16.14
C PHE A 240 -24.76 -3.29 17.02
N LEU A 241 -25.66 -4.18 16.57
CA LEU A 241 -26.82 -4.59 17.36
C LEU A 241 -26.42 -5.32 18.65
N LEU A 242 -25.38 -6.15 18.59
CA LEU A 242 -24.86 -6.84 19.76
C LEU A 242 -24.23 -5.85 20.75
N THR A 243 -23.43 -4.90 20.27
CA THR A 243 -22.85 -3.83 21.10
C THR A 243 -23.92 -2.92 21.69
N LEU A 244 -24.97 -2.61 20.94
CA LEU A 244 -26.12 -1.85 21.43
C LEU A 244 -26.80 -2.62 22.58
N ALA A 245 -27.07 -3.91 22.40
CA ALA A 245 -27.68 -4.73 23.44
C ALA A 245 -26.82 -4.80 24.72
N THR A 246 -25.51 -5.04 24.60
CA THR A 246 -24.62 -5.09 25.77
C THR A 246 -24.50 -3.73 26.45
N THR A 247 -24.48 -2.62 25.70
CA THR A 247 -24.39 -1.26 26.25
C THR A 247 -25.69 -0.83 26.93
N VAL A 248 -26.86 -1.21 26.40
CA VAL A 248 -28.16 -0.98 27.05
C VAL A 248 -28.24 -1.74 28.37
N LEU A 249 -27.81 -3.00 28.41
CA LEU A 249 -27.77 -3.79 29.64
C LEU A 249 -26.80 -3.20 30.67
N ALA A 250 -25.63 -2.71 30.25
CA ALA A 250 -24.73 -1.95 31.11
C ALA A 250 -25.41 -0.71 31.72
N GLY A 251 -26.17 0.04 30.92
CA GLY A 251 -26.95 1.17 31.40
C GLY A 251 -28.02 0.78 32.42
N VAL A 252 -28.71 -0.35 32.20
CA VAL A 252 -29.68 -0.91 33.16
C VAL A 252 -28.99 -1.26 34.48
N GLN A 253 -27.82 -1.93 34.41
CA GLN A 253 -27.03 -2.25 35.61
C GLN A 253 -26.66 -0.97 36.36
N MET A 254 -26.19 0.05 35.66
CA MET A 254 -25.76 1.30 36.26
C MET A 254 -26.90 2.01 37.00
N VAL A 255 -28.11 1.95 36.47
CA VAL A 255 -29.30 2.55 37.11
C VAL A 255 -29.81 1.73 38.30
N ARG A 256 -29.74 0.40 38.23
CA ARG A 256 -30.29 -0.48 39.27
C ARG A 256 -29.33 -0.75 40.43
N SER A 257 -28.06 -0.93 40.11
CA SER A 257 -27.04 -1.47 41.01
C SER A 257 -25.82 -0.55 41.12
N GLY A 258 -25.84 0.64 40.50
CA GLY A 258 -24.71 1.55 40.49
C GLY A 258 -23.53 1.05 39.65
N PRO A 259 -22.35 1.70 39.75
CA PRO A 259 -21.15 1.29 39.02
C PRO A 259 -20.73 -0.16 39.33
N ILE A 260 -20.10 -0.80 38.36
CA ILE A 260 -19.58 -2.18 38.51
C ILE A 260 -18.68 -2.27 39.73
N GLY A 261 -18.95 -3.26 40.60
CA GLY A 261 -18.18 -3.50 41.83
C GLY A 261 -18.64 -2.71 43.06
N THR A 262 -19.71 -1.90 42.96
CA THR A 262 -20.26 -1.16 44.13
C THR A 262 -21.31 -1.93 44.91
N ASN A 263 -21.97 -2.89 44.29
CA ASN A 263 -22.95 -3.79 44.91
C ASN A 263 -22.70 -5.22 44.38
N ASP A 264 -23.16 -6.25 45.11
CA ASP A 264 -23.19 -7.67 44.67
C ASP A 264 -24.18 -7.91 43.50
N GLY A 265 -24.37 -6.91 42.63
CA GLY A 265 -25.25 -6.98 41.49
C GLY A 265 -24.67 -7.83 40.38
N ASP A 266 -25.55 -8.54 39.67
CA ASP A 266 -25.18 -9.40 38.55
C ASP A 266 -24.40 -8.61 37.49
N LEU A 267 -23.27 -9.18 37.04
CA LEU A 267 -22.45 -8.64 35.95
C LEU A 267 -23.23 -8.56 34.62
N LEU A 268 -24.34 -9.28 34.50
CA LEU A 268 -25.25 -9.23 33.37
C LEU A 268 -26.68 -9.16 33.92
N PRO A 269 -27.36 -8.00 33.88
CA PRO A 269 -28.71 -7.85 34.43
C PRO A 269 -29.78 -8.46 33.50
N LEU A 270 -29.70 -9.77 33.26
CA LEU A 270 -30.65 -10.50 32.41
C LEU A 270 -32.00 -10.70 33.11
N ASP A 271 -32.03 -10.56 34.43
CA ASP A 271 -33.24 -10.54 35.26
C ASP A 271 -34.23 -9.43 34.83
N VAL A 272 -33.77 -8.39 34.12
CA VAL A 272 -34.64 -7.38 33.49
C VAL A 272 -35.73 -8.00 32.60
N PHE A 273 -35.45 -9.16 31.98
CA PHE A 273 -36.39 -9.86 31.13
C PHE A 273 -37.43 -10.67 31.91
N GLU A 274 -37.28 -10.82 33.21
CA GLU A 274 -38.26 -11.47 34.10
C GLU A 274 -39.27 -10.46 34.67
N LEU A 275 -38.97 -9.16 34.60
CA LEU A 275 -39.84 -8.10 35.08
C LEU A 275 -41.15 -8.01 34.30
N PRO A 276 -42.25 -7.52 34.94
CA PRO A 276 -43.49 -7.16 34.24
C PRO A 276 -43.21 -6.19 33.10
N ALA A 277 -43.99 -6.28 32.01
CA ALA A 277 -43.72 -5.56 30.77
C ALA A 277 -43.49 -4.04 30.96
N ALA A 278 -44.32 -3.38 31.77
CA ALA A 278 -44.18 -1.94 32.05
C ALA A 278 -42.85 -1.60 32.75
N ALA A 279 -42.45 -2.39 33.74
CA ALA A 279 -41.20 -2.19 34.47
C ALA A 279 -39.97 -2.50 33.61
N ARG A 280 -40.04 -3.56 32.78
CA ARG A 280 -39.00 -3.92 31.82
C ARG A 280 -38.74 -2.79 30.83
N TRP A 281 -39.78 -2.25 30.22
CA TRP A 281 -39.65 -1.16 29.25
C TRP A 281 -39.09 0.12 29.88
N ALA A 282 -39.53 0.45 31.10
CA ALA A 282 -38.98 1.60 31.83
C ALA A 282 -37.46 1.44 32.06
N GLN A 283 -37.00 0.26 32.46
CA GLN A 283 -35.56 0.02 32.67
C GLN A 283 -34.78 0.03 31.36
N LEU A 284 -35.28 -0.63 30.31
CA LEU A 284 -34.63 -0.61 28.99
C LEU A 284 -34.58 0.80 28.38
N ALA A 285 -35.58 1.65 28.63
CA ALA A 285 -35.57 3.04 28.20
C ALA A 285 -34.44 3.85 28.87
N TRP A 286 -34.20 3.64 30.17
CA TRP A 286 -33.05 4.21 30.86
C TRP A 286 -31.72 3.68 30.32
N GLY A 287 -31.63 2.38 30.05
CA GLY A 287 -30.46 1.77 29.42
C GLY A 287 -30.18 2.33 28.01
N LEU A 288 -31.23 2.61 27.23
CA LEU A 288 -31.13 3.26 25.91
C LEU A 288 -30.67 4.72 26.03
N LEU A 289 -31.19 5.46 27.02
CA LEU A 289 -30.75 6.84 27.28
C LEU A 289 -29.27 6.91 27.67
N TYR A 290 -28.76 5.88 28.35
CA TYR A 290 -27.32 5.73 28.61
C TYR A 290 -26.54 5.34 27.35
N ALA A 291 -26.99 4.31 26.62
CA ALA A 291 -26.28 3.78 25.46
C ALA A 291 -26.22 4.76 24.27
N GLY A 292 -27.28 5.56 24.08
CA GLY A 292 -27.43 6.46 22.95
C GLY A 292 -26.30 7.49 22.81
N PRO A 293 -26.04 8.34 23.83
CA PRO A 293 -24.92 9.28 23.82
C PRO A 293 -23.56 8.59 23.66
N PHE A 294 -23.34 7.49 24.38
CA PHE A 294 -22.06 6.78 24.37
C PHE A 294 -21.73 6.17 23.00
N LEU A 295 -22.67 5.41 22.43
CA LEU A 295 -22.52 4.82 21.09
C LEU A 295 -22.60 5.87 19.99
N GLY A 296 -23.33 6.97 20.20
CA GLY A 296 -23.41 8.10 19.28
C GLY A 296 -22.05 8.77 19.10
N VAL A 297 -21.35 9.08 20.19
CA VAL A 297 -20.01 9.67 20.15
C VAL A 297 -19.02 8.70 19.50
N LEU A 298 -19.04 7.41 19.87
CA LEU A 298 -18.17 6.39 19.27
C LEU A 298 -18.44 6.21 17.77
N ALA A 299 -19.71 6.20 17.36
CA ALA A 299 -20.07 6.11 15.96
C ALA A 299 -19.52 7.32 15.18
N VAL A 300 -19.72 8.54 15.68
CA VAL A 300 -19.24 9.75 15.00
C VAL A 300 -17.71 9.80 14.95
N HIS A 301 -17.03 9.42 16.03
CA HIS A 301 -15.57 9.29 16.06
C HIS A 301 -15.08 8.35 14.95
N GLU A 302 -15.65 7.14 14.90
CA GLU A 302 -15.19 6.11 13.99
C GLU A 302 -15.57 6.40 12.52
N PHE A 303 -16.73 7.03 12.32
CA PHE A 303 -17.13 7.54 11.01
C PHE A 303 -16.28 8.73 10.56
N GLY A 304 -15.74 9.54 11.46
CA GLY A 304 -14.78 10.60 11.15
C GLY A 304 -13.53 10.03 10.45
N HIS A 305 -12.94 8.98 11.02
CA HIS A 305 -11.86 8.24 10.36
C HIS A 305 -12.29 7.64 9.01
N TYR A 306 -13.48 7.03 8.95
CA TYR A 306 -14.01 6.40 7.74
C TYR A 306 -14.18 7.39 6.58
N PHE A 307 -14.81 8.54 6.82
CA PHE A 307 -15.08 9.52 5.77
C PHE A 307 -13.81 10.20 5.26
N VAL A 308 -12.86 10.52 6.15
CA VAL A 308 -11.57 11.09 5.72
C VAL A 308 -10.72 10.04 5.00
N ALA A 309 -10.75 8.78 5.41
CA ALA A 309 -10.14 7.69 4.65
C ALA A 309 -10.78 7.57 3.25
N LYS A 310 -12.11 7.66 3.14
CA LYS A 310 -12.82 7.65 1.85
C LYS A 310 -12.46 8.85 0.98
N PHE A 311 -12.37 10.05 1.56
CA PHE A 311 -11.98 11.27 0.86
C PHE A 311 -10.57 11.15 0.27
N ASN A 312 -9.62 10.63 1.06
CA ASN A 312 -8.25 10.32 0.63
C ASN A 312 -8.16 9.07 -0.26
N LYS A 313 -9.30 8.50 -0.70
CA LYS A 313 -9.36 7.30 -1.53
C LYS A 313 -8.57 6.15 -0.91
N VAL A 314 -8.63 5.96 0.40
CA VAL A 314 -8.08 4.82 1.14
C VAL A 314 -9.21 3.83 1.41
N ARG A 315 -9.08 2.55 1.00
CA ARG A 315 -10.09 1.54 1.31
C ARG A 315 -10.07 1.24 2.81
N THR A 316 -11.25 1.27 3.40
CA THR A 316 -11.50 0.97 4.81
C THR A 316 -12.75 0.11 4.96
N SER A 317 -12.90 -0.58 6.09
CA SER A 317 -14.15 -1.23 6.48
C SER A 317 -15.17 -0.21 6.99
N LEU A 318 -16.43 -0.63 7.10
CA LEU A 318 -17.32 0.05 8.05
C LEU A 318 -16.80 -0.17 9.49
N PRO A 319 -17.22 0.64 10.45
CA PRO A 319 -16.88 0.43 11.85
C PRO A 319 -17.26 -0.98 12.33
N TYR A 320 -16.36 -1.60 13.08
CA TYR A 320 -16.65 -2.77 13.90
C TYR A 320 -16.89 -2.28 15.31
N PHE A 321 -18.14 -2.35 15.76
CA PHE A 321 -18.48 -2.12 17.16
C PHE A 321 -18.14 -3.39 17.96
N LEU A 322 -17.43 -3.23 19.07
CA LEU A 322 -16.88 -4.33 19.83
C LEU A 322 -17.67 -4.50 21.12
N PRO A 323 -18.62 -5.45 21.21
CA PRO A 323 -19.39 -5.67 22.42
C PRO A 323 -18.49 -6.13 23.56
N MET A 324 -18.71 -5.59 24.76
CA MET A 324 -18.08 -6.10 25.97
C MET A 324 -19.18 -6.67 26.87
N PRO A 325 -19.21 -8.00 27.08
CA PRO A 325 -20.12 -8.60 28.06
C PRO A 325 -19.66 -8.24 29.49
N LEU A 326 -20.44 -8.63 30.50
CA LEU A 326 -20.14 -8.43 31.93
C LEU A 326 -20.30 -6.97 32.42
N GLY A 327 -21.30 -6.26 31.89
CA GLY A 327 -21.74 -4.98 32.48
C GLY A 327 -20.95 -3.75 32.05
N LEU A 328 -19.85 -3.94 31.31
CA LEU A 328 -18.99 -2.85 30.81
C LEU A 328 -19.50 -2.23 29.52
N GLY A 329 -20.41 -2.90 28.80
CA GLY A 329 -21.10 -2.39 27.62
C GLY A 329 -20.33 -2.61 26.31
N THR A 330 -19.22 -1.89 26.10
CA THR A 330 -18.47 -1.93 24.83
C THR A 330 -16.97 -1.66 25.01
N PHE A 331 -16.16 -2.29 24.17
CA PHE A 331 -14.73 -1.99 24.02
C PHE A 331 -14.47 -0.81 23.07
N GLY A 332 -15.52 -0.21 22.52
CA GLY A 332 -15.45 0.87 21.55
C GLY A 332 -15.77 0.39 20.12
N ALA A 333 -15.32 1.16 19.14
CA ALA A 333 -15.46 0.84 17.74
C ALA A 333 -14.12 1.04 17.02
N VAL A 334 -13.87 0.28 15.96
CA VAL A 334 -12.66 0.40 15.15
C VAL A 334 -12.95 0.19 13.66
N ILE A 335 -12.31 0.96 12.80
CA ILE A 335 -12.22 0.71 11.36
C ILE A 335 -10.96 -0.07 11.08
N ARG A 336 -11.05 -0.96 10.10
CA ARG A 336 -9.90 -1.62 9.54
C ARG A 336 -9.52 -0.93 8.25
N ILE A 337 -8.40 -0.20 8.29
CA ILE A 337 -7.75 0.28 7.08
C ILE A 337 -7.29 -0.94 6.27
N ARG A 338 -7.71 -1.01 5.01
CA ARG A 338 -7.45 -2.16 4.11
C ARG A 338 -6.40 -1.85 3.05
N ASP A 339 -6.12 -0.57 2.83
CA ASP A 339 -5.09 -0.08 1.93
C ASP A 339 -3.93 0.51 2.73
N ARG A 340 -2.71 0.42 2.20
CA ARG A 340 -1.59 1.19 2.76
C ARG A 340 -1.79 2.68 2.49
N ILE A 341 -1.45 3.49 3.49
CA ILE A 341 -1.44 4.95 3.39
C ILE A 341 -0.02 5.36 2.96
N PHE A 342 0.09 6.05 1.83
CA PHE A 342 1.39 6.33 1.20
C PHE A 342 1.98 7.67 1.65
N SER A 343 1.14 8.57 2.16
CA SER A 343 1.57 9.89 2.63
C SER A 343 1.47 10.03 4.15
N ARG A 344 2.49 10.62 4.77
CA ARG A 344 2.44 11.01 6.20
C ARG A 344 1.29 11.98 6.49
N ARG A 345 0.94 12.83 5.52
CA ARG A 345 -0.18 13.76 5.64
C ARG A 345 -1.52 13.03 5.62
N GLU A 346 -1.72 12.09 4.71
CA GLU A 346 -2.94 11.27 4.67
C GLU A 346 -3.10 10.48 5.99
N PHE A 347 -2.01 9.94 6.52
CA PHE A 347 -2.02 9.21 7.79
C PHE A 347 -2.42 10.12 8.95
N PHE A 348 -1.84 11.32 8.99
CA PHE A 348 -2.17 12.33 10.00
C PHE A 348 -3.63 12.81 9.90
N ASP A 349 -4.09 13.16 8.70
CA ASP A 349 -5.45 13.65 8.46
C ASP A 349 -6.49 12.60 8.85
N ILE A 350 -6.27 11.33 8.48
CA ILE A 350 -7.13 10.22 8.89
C ILE A 350 -7.09 10.06 10.41
N GLY A 351 -5.90 10.04 11.02
CA GLY A 351 -5.73 9.85 12.46
C GLY A 351 -6.33 10.98 13.32
N LEU A 352 -6.34 12.22 12.84
CA LEU A 352 -6.90 13.36 13.56
C LEU A 352 -8.43 13.47 13.42
N ALA A 353 -8.99 13.02 12.29
CA ALA A 353 -10.40 13.22 11.96
C ALA A 353 -11.37 12.62 12.97
N GLY A 354 -11.13 11.40 13.44
CA GLY A 354 -12.01 10.72 14.38
C GLY A 354 -12.10 11.42 15.73
N PRO A 355 -10.97 11.69 16.42
CA PRO A 355 -10.96 12.47 17.65
C PRO A 355 -11.67 13.82 17.55
N MET A 356 -11.44 14.57 16.46
CA MET A 356 -12.10 15.86 16.25
C MET A 356 -13.61 15.73 16.08
N ALA A 357 -14.06 14.77 15.27
CA ALA A 357 -15.49 14.52 15.05
C ALA A 357 -16.18 14.08 16.35
N GLY A 358 -15.56 13.17 17.11
CA GLY A 358 -16.06 12.73 18.41
C GLY A 358 -16.16 13.88 19.42
N LEU A 359 -15.14 14.74 19.49
CA LEU A 359 -15.12 15.89 20.40
C LEU A 359 -16.26 16.87 20.12
N LEU A 360 -16.53 17.16 18.84
CA LEU A 360 -17.61 18.07 18.43
C LEU A 360 -18.99 17.59 18.89
N VAL A 361 -19.20 16.28 19.04
CA VAL A 361 -20.46 15.71 19.54
C VAL A 361 -20.45 15.55 21.05
N ALA A 362 -19.31 15.20 21.64
CA ALA A 362 -19.18 15.01 23.07
C ALA A 362 -19.38 16.32 23.86
N VAL A 363 -18.88 17.45 23.36
CA VAL A 363 -18.96 18.74 24.07
C VAL A 363 -20.42 19.20 24.29
N PRO A 364 -21.31 19.23 23.28
CA PRO A 364 -22.72 19.56 23.49
C PRO A 364 -23.48 18.56 24.37
N LEU A 365 -23.03 17.30 24.46
CA LEU A 365 -23.66 16.29 25.33
C LEU A 365 -23.24 16.44 26.80
N LEU A 366 -22.13 17.15 27.07
CA LEU A 366 -21.62 17.40 28.41
C LEU A 366 -22.21 18.65 29.08
N ILE A 367 -22.75 19.58 28.27
CA ILE A 367 -23.40 20.82 28.70
C ILE A 367 -24.90 20.56 28.84
#